data_AF-A0A2E8IS84-F1
#
_entry.id   AF-A0A2E8IS84-F1
#
_cell.length_a   1.000
_cell.length_b   1.000
_cell.length_c   1.000
_cell.angle_alpha   90.00
_cell.angle_beta   90.00
_cell.angle_gamma   90.00
#
_symmetry.space_group_name_H-M   'P 1'
#
loop_
_entity.id
_entity.type
_entity.pdbx_description
1 polymer ?
#
loop_
_entity_poly.entity_id
_entity_poly.type
_entity_poly.pdbx_seq_one_letter_code
_entity_poly.pdbx_strand_id
1 'polypeptide(L)' 'ILNRLAKGFRGLPVPVIGRIADDALWFDLRCLEDEEGFVANLAGLVLS' A
#
# COMPACT_ATOMS: atom_id res chain seq x y z
N ILE A 1 10.59 10.49 -0.86
CA ILE A 1 9.13 10.37 -1.13
C ILE A 1 8.66 8.92 -1.02
N LEU A 2 9.25 7.98 -1.75
CA LEU A 2 8.84 6.56 -1.72
C LEU A 2 8.85 5.93 -0.32
N ASN A 3 9.84 6.26 0.52
CA ASN A 3 9.85 5.80 1.92
C ASN A 3 8.67 6.33 2.74
N ARG A 4 8.21 7.56 2.46
CA ARG A 4 7.03 8.17 3.11
C ARG A 4 5.75 7.49 2.64
N LEU A 5 5.68 7.20 1.34
CA LEU A 5 4.60 6.43 0.73
C LEU A 5 4.51 5.04 1.37
N ALA A 6 5.63 4.29 1.39
CA ALA A 6 5.71 2.96 2.00
C ALA A 6 5.35 2.98 3.49
N LYS A 7 5.72 4.03 4.23
CA LYS A 7 5.30 4.22 5.62
C LYS A 7 3.79 4.40 5.75
N GLY A 8 3.17 5.20 4.88
CA GLY A 8 1.71 5.39 4.85
C GLY A 8 0.96 4.07 4.59
N PHE A 9 1.38 3.31 3.58
CA PHE A 9 0.76 2.01 3.27
C PHE A 9 0.92 0.96 4.39
N ARG A 10 2.05 0.98 5.11
CA ARG A 10 2.26 0.15 6.30
C ARG A 10 1.41 0.56 7.49
N GLY A 11 0.94 1.81 7.54
CA GLY A 11 0.12 2.36 8.61
C GLY A 11 -1.39 2.18 8.41
N LEU A 12 -1.82 1.57 7.31
CA LEU A 12 -3.23 1.24 7.07
C LEU A 12 -3.76 0.21 8.09
N PRO A 13 -5.08 0.18 8.36
CA PRO A 13 -5.68 -0.84 9.23
C PRO A 13 -5.29 -2.27 8.85
N VAL A 14 -5.24 -2.57 7.56
CA VAL A 14 -4.58 -3.76 7.00
C VAL A 14 -3.31 -3.31 6.29
N PRO A 15 -2.11 -3.58 6.84
CA PRO A 15 -0.86 -3.10 6.26
C PRO A 15 -0.63 -3.65 4.84
N VAL A 16 -0.34 -2.75 3.89
CA VAL A 16 0.01 -3.14 2.51
C VAL A 16 1.51 -3.03 2.33
N ILE A 17 2.18 -4.15 2.06
CA ILE A 17 3.63 -4.22 1.93
C ILE A 17 4.02 -4.32 0.47
N GLY A 18 4.86 -3.37 0.04
CA GLY A 18 5.43 -3.33 -1.30
C GLY A 18 6.94 -3.27 -1.27
N ARG A 19 7.56 -3.39 -2.45
CA ARG A 19 9.00 -3.22 -2.66
C ARG A 19 9.28 -1.89 -3.36
N ILE A 20 10.37 -1.22 -3.03
CA ILE A 20 10.84 -0.06 -3.77
C ILE A 20 11.85 -0.53 -4.81
N ALA A 21 11.56 -0.29 -6.09
CA ALA A 21 12.42 -0.62 -7.21
C ALA A 21 12.07 0.30 -8.39
N ASP A 22 13.06 0.63 -9.22
CA ASP A 22 12.85 1.45 -10.43
C ASP A 22 12.13 2.77 -10.15
N ASP A 23 12.55 3.47 -9.09
CA ASP A 23 11.94 4.73 -8.60
C ASP A 23 10.43 4.67 -8.33
N ALA A 24 9.90 3.48 -8.06
CA ALA A 24 8.49 3.26 -7.74
C ALA A 24 8.30 2.35 -6.50
N LEU A 25 7.13 2.45 -5.88
CA LEU A 25 6.64 1.49 -4.88
C LEU A 25 5.74 0.48 -5.57
N TRP A 26 6.18 -0.78 -5.63
CA TRP A 26 5.50 -1.88 -6.30
C TRP A 26 4.72 -2.74 -5.30
N PHE A 27 3.48 -3.06 -5.67
CA PHE A 27 2.66 -4.05 -4.98
C PHE A 27 2.40 -5.23 -5.90
N ASP A 28 2.56 -6.44 -5.38
CA ASP A 28 2.15 -7.66 -6.08
C ASP A 28 0.73 -8.00 -5.66
N LEU A 29 -0.21 -7.79 -6.58
CA LEU A 29 -1.65 -7.99 -6.35
C LEU A 29 -2.17 -9.24 -7.06
N ARG A 30 -1.30 -10.11 -7.57
CA ARG A 30 -1.72 -11.30 -8.35
C ARG A 30 -2.62 -12.26 -7.56
N CYS A 31 -2.52 -12.24 -6.24
CA CYS A 31 -3.34 -13.04 -5.33
C CYS A 31 -4.35 -12.19 -4.54
N LEU A 32 -4.70 -11.01 -5.04
CA LEU A 32 -5.72 -10.17 -4.40
C LEU A 32 -7.10 -10.77 -4.68
N GLU A 33 -7.74 -11.32 -3.65
CA GLU A 33 -9.08 -11.92 -3.75
C GLU A 33 -10.18 -10.95 -3.28
N ASP A 34 -9.87 -10.09 -2.30
CA ASP A 34 -10.79 -9.10 -1.73
C ASP A 34 -10.45 -7.68 -2.24
N GLU A 35 -10.88 -7.38 -3.46
CA GLU A 35 -10.66 -6.08 -4.09
C GLU A 35 -11.41 -4.95 -3.37
N GLU A 36 -12.65 -5.19 -2.94
CA GLU A 36 -13.47 -4.20 -2.23
C GLU A 36 -12.86 -3.84 -0.88
N GLY A 37 -12.43 -4.84 -0.10
CA GLY A 37 -11.73 -4.63 1.16
C GLY A 37 -10.39 -3.91 0.97
N PHE A 38 -9.65 -4.23 -0.09
CA PHE A 38 -8.43 -3.49 -0.43
C PHE A 38 -8.71 -2.02 -0.73
N VAL A 39 -9.70 -1.70 -1.57
CA VAL A 39 -10.07 -0.32 -1.89
C VAL A 39 -10.57 0.43 -0.65
N ALA A 40 -11.40 -0.21 0.18
CA ALA A 40 -11.88 0.37 1.44
C ALA A 40 -10.72 0.68 2.39
N ASN A 41 -9.74 -0.23 2.49
CA ASN A 41 -8.55 -0.04 3.30
C ASN A 41 -7.70 1.16 2.84
N LEU A 42 -7.64 1.45 1.53
CA LEU A 42 -6.92 2.63 0.99
C LEU A 42 -7.50 3.97 1.46
N ALA A 43 -8.76 4.03 1.90
CA ALA A 43 -9.36 5.26 2.43
C ALA A 43 -8.65 5.76 3.71
N GLY A 44 -7.95 4.89 4.43
CA GLY A 44 -7.14 5.25 5.60
C GLY A 44 -5.74 5.80 5.28
N LEU A 45 -5.37 5.94 3.99
CA LEU A 45 -4.00 6.27 3.62
C LEU A 45 -3.67 7.73 3.95
N VAL A 46 -2.71 7.92 4.86
CA VAL A 46 -2.17 9.24 5.23
C VAL A 46 -0.67 9.27 4.99
N LEU A 47 -0.20 10.31 4.29
CA LEU A 47 1.21 10.55 4.02
C LEU A 47 1.76 11.60 4.99
N SER A 48 2.22 11.15 6.16
CA SER A 48 2.92 12.00 7.15
C SER A 48 4.40 12.16 6.82
#